data_AF-A0A4Q5YRP3-F1
#
_entry.id   AF-A0A4Q5YRP3-F1
#
_cell.length_a   1.000
_cell.length_b   1.000
_cell.length_c   1.000
_cell.angle_alpha   90.00
_cell.angle_beta   90.00
_cell.angle_gamma   90.00
#
_symmetry.space_group_name_H-M   'P 1'
#
loop_
_entity.id
_entity.type
_entity.pdbx_description
1 polymer ?
#
loop_
_entity_poly.entity_id
_entity_poly.type
_entity_poly.pdbx_seq_one_letter_code
_entity_poly.pdbx_strand_id
1 'polypeptide(L)'
;LYKGSTTAAHEYGHTLGLDHPTYLDIRGMGVPGIMYPRGTLVDAEYQYDPTIPAGQKGGTMHPMYRKVKQQDIEHLKLHRLHFENGRAIVGEFTNIYHWNHANGGGDNFFVPPIVG
;
A
#
# COMPACT_ATOMS: atom_id res chain seq x y z
N LEU A 1 7.96 13.71 8.81
CA LEU A 1 6.74 13.84 7.96
C LEU A 1 6.37 15.32 7.88
N TYR A 2 6.01 15.85 6.71
CA TYR A 2 5.52 17.23 6.60
C TYR A 2 4.03 17.29 6.96
N LYS A 3 3.57 18.44 7.45
CA LYS A 3 2.18 18.67 7.86
C LYS A 3 1.23 18.45 6.68
N GLY A 4 0.21 17.61 6.85
CA GLY A 4 -0.75 17.26 5.79
C GLY A 4 -0.34 16.06 4.93
N SER A 5 0.86 15.48 5.15
CA SER A 5 1.21 14.21 4.50
C SER A 5 0.35 13.07 5.06
N THR A 6 -0.25 12.30 4.17
CA THR A 6 -0.97 11.06 4.49
C THR A 6 -0.06 9.84 4.57
N THR A 7 1.26 10.01 4.47
CA THR A 7 2.22 8.88 4.49
C THR A 7 2.06 8.02 5.76
N ALA A 8 1.90 8.60 6.95
CA ALA A 8 1.70 7.78 8.15
C ALA A 8 0.42 6.93 8.09
N ALA A 9 -0.68 7.50 7.57
CA ALA A 9 -1.93 6.76 7.39
C ALA A 9 -1.80 5.64 6.35
N HIS A 10 -0.99 5.86 5.30
CA HIS A 10 -0.67 4.84 4.31
C HIS A 10 0.13 3.68 4.91
N GLU A 11 1.19 3.96 5.67
CA GLU A 11 1.96 2.92 6.35
C GLU A 11 1.10 2.17 7.39
N TYR A 12 0.23 2.90 8.11
CA TYR A 12 -0.71 2.26 9.02
C TYR A 12 -1.69 1.34 8.28
N GLY A 13 -2.14 1.71 7.08
CA GLY A 13 -2.92 0.84 6.20
C GLY A 13 -2.23 -0.50 5.92
N HIS A 14 -0.92 -0.49 5.66
CA HIS A 14 -0.14 -1.72 5.52
C HIS A 14 -0.16 -2.59 6.79
N THR A 15 -0.08 -1.99 7.98
CA THR A 15 -0.18 -2.77 9.24
C THR A 15 -1.54 -3.43 9.43
N LEU A 16 -2.59 -2.91 8.80
CA LEU A 16 -3.93 -3.49 8.79
C LEU A 16 -4.12 -4.56 7.71
N GLY A 17 -3.10 -4.83 6.90
CA GLY A 17 -3.15 -5.82 5.80
C GLY A 17 -3.62 -5.25 4.46
N LEU A 18 -3.56 -3.93 4.26
CA LEU A 18 -3.82 -3.34 2.95
C LEU A 18 -2.56 -3.32 2.09
N ASP A 19 -2.69 -3.77 0.85
CA ASP A 19 -1.63 -3.72 -0.16
C ASP A 19 -1.79 -2.50 -1.09
N HIS A 20 -0.73 -2.20 -1.83
CA HIS A 20 -0.84 -1.25 -2.95
C HIS A 20 -1.75 -1.82 -4.04
N PRO A 21 -2.58 -0.99 -4.69
CA PRO A 21 -3.21 -1.34 -5.95
C PRO A 21 -2.16 -1.68 -7.01
N THR A 22 -2.44 -2.67 -7.87
CA THR A 22 -1.53 -3.09 -8.95
C THR A 22 -1.58 -2.18 -10.17
N TYR A 23 -2.74 -1.56 -10.42
CA TYR A 23 -2.93 -0.60 -11.49
C TYR A 23 -2.57 0.80 -11.02
N LEU A 24 -1.51 1.40 -11.59
CA LEU A 24 -0.90 2.64 -11.08
C LEU A 24 -1.09 3.85 -12.00
N ASP A 25 -1.86 3.74 -13.08
CA ASP A 25 -2.18 4.87 -13.96
C ASP A 25 -3.65 5.28 -13.84
N ILE A 26 -3.96 6.11 -12.85
CA ILE A 26 -5.35 6.45 -12.50
C ILE A 26 -5.75 7.85 -12.97
N ARG A 27 -5.08 8.36 -14.01
CA ARG A 27 -5.50 9.61 -14.67
C ARG A 27 -6.95 9.50 -15.14
N GLY A 28 -7.74 10.54 -14.91
CA GLY A 28 -9.18 10.59 -15.19
C GLY A 28 -10.06 9.87 -14.16
N MET A 29 -9.48 9.22 -13.15
CA MET A 29 -10.23 8.51 -12.09
C MET A 29 -10.46 9.38 -10.84
N GLY A 30 -9.96 10.61 -10.84
CA GLY A 30 -10.08 11.58 -9.75
C GLY A 30 -9.12 11.34 -8.60
N VAL A 31 -9.55 11.72 -7.39
CA VAL A 31 -8.70 11.73 -6.18
C VAL A 31 -8.10 10.35 -5.89
N PRO A 32 -6.78 10.20 -5.66
CA PRO A 32 -6.16 8.91 -5.34
C PRO A 32 -6.63 8.33 -3.99
N GLY A 33 -6.76 7.00 -3.93
CA GLY A 33 -7.01 6.26 -2.68
C GLY A 33 -5.81 6.28 -1.72
N ILE A 34 -6.02 5.90 -0.45
CA ILE A 34 -5.00 6.01 0.61
C ILE A 34 -3.80 5.09 0.36
N MET A 35 -4.04 3.95 -0.31
CA MET A 35 -3.02 2.93 -0.56
C MET A 35 -2.27 3.09 -1.89
N TYR A 36 -2.53 4.12 -2.68
CA TYR A 36 -1.74 4.35 -3.90
C TYR A 36 -0.31 4.81 -3.56
N PRO A 37 0.76 4.19 -4.08
CA PRO A 37 2.14 4.61 -3.83
C PRO A 37 2.50 5.91 -4.57
N ARG A 38 3.61 6.58 -4.18
CA ARG A 38 4.03 7.87 -4.76
C ARG A 38 4.30 7.85 -6.27
N GLY A 39 4.63 6.68 -6.82
CA GLY A 39 4.87 6.48 -8.25
C GLY A 39 3.61 6.43 -9.12
N THR A 40 2.42 6.54 -8.51
CA THR A 40 1.14 6.52 -9.24
C THR A 40 1.01 7.73 -10.18
N LEU A 41 0.59 7.48 -11.42
CA LEU A 41 0.23 8.53 -12.37
C LEU A 41 -1.19 9.00 -12.08
N VAL A 42 -1.35 10.31 -11.97
CA VAL A 42 -2.60 10.97 -11.58
C VAL A 42 -2.80 12.23 -12.42
N ASP A 43 -4.01 12.77 -12.40
CA ASP A 43 -4.30 14.06 -13.02
C ASP A 43 -3.42 15.16 -12.43
N ALA A 44 -3.12 16.19 -13.22
CA ALA A 44 -2.16 17.25 -12.90
C ALA A 44 -2.40 17.87 -11.51
N GLU A 45 -3.66 18.12 -11.15
CA GLU A 45 -4.05 18.69 -9.86
C GLU A 45 -3.62 17.86 -8.63
N TYR A 46 -3.32 16.57 -8.81
CA TYR A 46 -2.89 15.67 -7.73
C TYR A 46 -1.39 15.33 -7.77
N GLN A 47 -0.62 15.92 -8.68
CA GLN A 47 0.82 15.69 -8.81
C GLN A 47 1.63 16.53 -7.79
N TYR A 48 2.92 16.22 -7.66
CA TYR A 48 3.83 17.07 -6.87
C TYR A 48 3.97 18.47 -7.49
N ASP A 49 3.99 18.53 -8.81
CA ASP A 49 3.97 19.76 -9.59
C ASP A 49 2.97 19.59 -10.75
N PRO A 50 1.85 20.33 -10.77
CA PRO A 50 0.82 20.20 -11.81
C PRO A 50 1.29 20.66 -13.20
N THR A 51 2.43 21.36 -13.29
CA THR A 51 2.99 21.82 -14.57
C THR A 51 3.88 20.77 -15.24
N ILE A 52 4.24 19.71 -14.52
CA ILE A 52 5.13 18.66 -15.02
C ILE A 52 4.30 17.56 -15.70
N PRO A 53 4.72 17.05 -16.88
CA PRO A 53 4.06 15.91 -17.49
C PRO A 53 4.10 14.67 -16.59
N ALA A 54 3.01 13.89 -16.59
CA ALA A 54 2.89 12.69 -15.78
C ALA A 54 4.05 11.70 -16.05
N GLY A 55 4.62 11.12 -14.99
CA GLY A 55 5.72 10.16 -15.06
C GLY A 55 7.12 10.79 -15.12
N GLN A 56 7.22 12.12 -15.26
CA GLN A 56 8.49 12.83 -15.08
C GLN A 56 8.72 13.19 -13.60
N LYS A 57 9.92 13.68 -13.27
CA LYS A 57 10.25 14.09 -11.90
C LYS A 57 9.37 15.26 -11.47
N GLY A 58 8.52 15.04 -10.47
CA GLY A 58 7.49 16.00 -10.03
C GLY A 58 6.11 15.70 -10.61
N GLY A 59 6.04 14.89 -11.68
CA GLY A 59 4.82 14.51 -12.36
C GLY A 59 4.16 13.22 -11.84
N THR A 60 4.33 12.91 -10.56
CA THR A 60 3.68 11.76 -9.92
C THR A 60 2.88 12.20 -8.72
N MET A 61 2.02 11.31 -8.21
CA MET A 61 1.08 11.64 -7.15
C MET A 61 1.73 12.21 -5.89
N HIS A 62 1.22 13.35 -5.42
CA HIS A 62 1.60 13.96 -4.16
C HIS A 62 0.76 13.37 -3.00
N PRO A 63 1.38 12.79 -1.94
CA PRO A 63 0.67 12.07 -0.87
C PRO A 63 -0.45 12.85 -0.18
N MET A 64 -0.33 14.17 -0.05
CA MET A 64 -1.36 15.00 0.61
C MET A 64 -2.77 14.87 -0.01
N TYR A 65 -2.88 14.49 -1.28
CA TYR A 65 -4.16 14.38 -1.97
C TYR A 65 -4.86 13.05 -1.76
N ARG A 66 -4.18 12.04 -1.20
CA ARG A 66 -4.80 10.74 -0.94
C ARG A 66 -5.98 10.86 0.02
N LYS A 67 -7.00 10.04 -0.20
CA LYS A 67 -8.14 9.89 0.70
C LYS A 67 -8.44 8.42 0.94
N VAL A 68 -8.90 8.10 2.14
CA VAL A 68 -9.51 6.79 2.40
C VAL A 68 -10.79 6.71 1.58
N LYS A 69 -10.91 5.67 0.76
CA LYS A 69 -12.10 5.36 -0.04
C LYS A 69 -12.81 4.13 0.50
N GLN A 70 -14.04 3.93 0.06
CA GLN A 70 -14.84 2.76 0.42
C GLN A 70 -14.14 1.45 0.04
N GLN A 71 -13.46 1.41 -1.11
CA GLN A 71 -12.70 0.23 -1.55
C GLN A 71 -11.55 -0.11 -0.59
N ASP A 72 -10.89 0.89 0.02
CA ASP A 72 -9.85 0.66 1.02
C ASP A 72 -10.44 -0.05 2.27
N ILE A 73 -11.66 0.31 2.67
CA ILE A 73 -12.37 -0.32 3.80
C ILE A 73 -12.82 -1.73 3.44
N GLU A 74 -13.34 -1.94 2.23
CA GLU A 74 -13.76 -3.25 1.74
C GLU A 74 -12.59 -4.23 1.65
N HIS A 75 -11.40 -3.75 1.27
CA HIS A 75 -10.19 -4.55 1.18
C HIS A 75 -9.66 -5.03 2.54
N LEU A 76 -10.04 -4.38 3.65
CA LEU A 76 -9.78 -4.91 5.00
C LEU A 76 -10.53 -6.22 5.27
N LYS A 77 -11.57 -6.52 4.49
CA LYS A 77 -12.39 -7.75 4.59
C LYS A 77 -12.87 -8.00 6.02
N LEU A 78 -13.30 -6.94 6.73
CA LEU A 78 -13.70 -6.99 8.14
C LEU A 78 -14.80 -8.03 8.42
N HIS A 79 -15.65 -8.32 7.43
CA HIS A 79 -16.68 -9.37 7.50
C HIS A 79 -16.12 -10.80 7.64
N ARG A 80 -14.82 -11.01 7.44
CA ARG A 80 -14.13 -12.31 7.57
C ARG A 80 -13.42 -12.47 8.91
N LEU A 81 -13.46 -11.45 9.77
CA LEU A 81 -12.79 -11.50 11.06
C LEU A 81 -13.48 -12.52 11.97
N HIS A 82 -12.65 -13.30 12.65
CA HIS A 82 -13.12 -14.18 13.72
C HIS A 82 -13.31 -13.37 15.00
N PHE A 83 -14.52 -13.42 15.56
CA PHE A 83 -14.83 -12.70 16.80
C PHE A 83 -14.83 -13.65 17.99
N GLU A 84 -14.06 -13.29 19.01
CA GLU A 84 -14.03 -13.96 20.30
C GLU A 84 -14.47 -12.95 21.37
N ASN A 85 -15.54 -13.27 22.09
CA ASN A 85 -16.13 -12.39 23.12
C ASN A 85 -16.43 -10.97 22.61
N GLY A 86 -16.92 -10.86 21.36
CA GLY A 86 -17.26 -9.58 20.73
C GLY A 86 -16.06 -8.75 20.28
N ARG A 87 -14.84 -9.33 20.25
CA ARG A 87 -13.61 -8.66 19.83
C ARG A 87 -12.96 -9.44 18.69
N ALA A 88 -12.35 -8.73 17.75
CA ALA A 88 -11.53 -9.30 16.70
C ALA A 88 -10.27 -8.45 16.51
N ILE A 89 -9.21 -9.06 16.01
CA ILE A 89 -7.93 -8.40 15.72
C ILE A 89 -7.87 -8.14 14.20
N VAL A 90 -7.46 -6.93 13.82
CA VAL A 90 -7.27 -6.52 12.42
C VAL A 90 -5.81 -6.20 12.19
N GLY A 91 -5.26 -6.73 11.11
CA GLY A 91 -3.85 -6.60 10.80
C GLY A 91 -2.98 -7.57 11.59
N GLU A 92 -1.69 -7.57 11.25
CA GLU A 92 -0.69 -8.41 11.89
C GLU A 92 0.62 -7.61 11.99
N PHE A 93 1.23 -7.59 13.18
CA PHE A 93 2.60 -7.12 13.34
C PHE A 93 3.51 -8.34 13.35
N THR A 94 4.18 -8.61 12.23
CA THR A 94 5.22 -9.64 12.17
C THR A 94 6.58 -8.94 12.25
N ASN A 95 7.43 -9.39 13.19
CA ASN A 95 8.86 -9.05 13.23
C ASN A 95 9.69 -10.05 12.40
N ILE A 96 9.08 -10.70 11.39
CA ILE A 96 9.79 -11.62 10.51
C ILE A 96 10.59 -10.78 9.51
N TYR A 97 11.90 -10.96 9.51
CA TYR A 97 12.82 -10.33 8.57
C TYR A 97 12.53 -10.85 7.14
N HIS A 98 12.09 -9.97 6.24
CA HIS A 98 11.93 -10.28 4.82
C HIS A 98 13.20 -9.85 4.06
N TRP A 99 13.88 -10.79 3.41
CA TRP A 99 15.05 -10.51 2.58
C TRP A 99 14.68 -9.60 1.40
N ASN A 100 15.59 -8.68 1.06
CA ASN A 100 15.42 -7.74 -0.04
C ASN A 100 15.12 -8.48 -1.37
N HIS A 101 14.02 -8.14 -2.04
CA HIS A 101 13.59 -8.73 -3.32
C HIS A 101 14.53 -8.41 -4.52
N ALA A 102 15.70 -7.79 -4.28
CA ALA A 102 16.68 -7.47 -5.31
C ALA A 102 17.54 -8.68 -5.77
N ASN A 103 17.53 -9.82 -5.06
CA ASN A 103 18.29 -11.01 -5.46
C ASN A 103 17.35 -12.18 -5.79
N GLY A 104 16.61 -12.04 -6.88
CA GLY A 104 16.12 -13.20 -7.62
C GLY A 104 17.28 -13.83 -8.37
N GLY A 105 17.89 -14.87 -7.80
CA GLY A 105 18.98 -15.58 -8.44
C GLY A 105 19.27 -16.92 -7.78
N GLY A 106 18.60 -17.96 -8.25
CA GLY A 106 19.14 -19.33 -8.27
C GLY A 106 18.80 -20.22 -7.08
N ASP A 107 17.96 -21.21 -7.39
CA ASP A 107 18.17 -22.61 -7.05
C ASP A 107 17.67 -23.12 -5.69
N ASN A 108 16.51 -23.80 -5.78
CA ASN A 108 16.18 -25.11 -5.21
C ASN A 108 16.86 -25.52 -3.89
N PHE A 109 16.07 -25.85 -2.86
CA PHE A 109 15.96 -27.23 -2.33
C PHE A 109 15.03 -27.26 -1.11
N PHE A 110 13.84 -27.85 -1.31
CA PHE A 110 13.04 -28.41 -0.24
C PHE A 110 13.84 -29.55 0.43
N VAL A 111 14.06 -29.49 1.74
CA VAL A 111 14.26 -30.68 2.57
C VAL A 111 13.50 -30.46 3.88
N PRO A 112 12.47 -31.26 4.21
CA PRO A 112 11.82 -31.22 5.52
C PRO A 112 12.75 -31.81 6.60
N PRO A 113 12.57 -31.44 7.89
CA PRO A 113 13.47 -31.88 8.94
C PRO A 113 13.23 -33.37 9.27
N ILE A 114 14.31 -34.14 9.29
CA ILE A 114 14.32 -35.48 9.88
C ILE A 114 14.44 -35.31 11.39
N VAL A 115 13.49 -35.92 12.10
CA VAL A 115 13.46 -36.08 13.56
C VAL A 115 14.65 -36.94 14.00
N GLY A 116 15.38 -36.48 15.01
CA GLY A 116 16.43 -37.21 15.72
C GLY A 116 16.83 -36.47 16.99
#